data_AF-A0A968DHX5-F1
#
_entry.id   AF-A0A968DHX5-F1
#
_cell.length_a   1.000
_cell.length_b   1.000
_cell.length_c   1.000
_cell.angle_alpha   90.00
_cell.angle_beta   90.00
_cell.angle_gamma   90.00
#
_symmetry.space_group_name_H-M   'P 1'
#
loop_
_entity.id
_entity.type
_entity.pdbx_description
1 polymer ?
#
loop_
_entity_poly.entity_id
_entity_poly.type
_entity_poly.pdbx_seq_one_letter_code
_entity_poly.pdbx_strand_id
1 'polypeptide(L)'
;MKAMLQRKSTREVVSFICLLVLTAVLISACSAIVRANSGDEAMPAASNGSLQLSLDTFATGLNEPVGIANAGDDRLFIIERAGVVKVIQSDGTVLPTPFLDITDRVDPIQSEEGL
;
A
#
# COMPACT_ATOMS: atom_id res chain seq x y z
N MET A 1 27.00 66.14 53.86
CA MET A 1 25.69 65.59 53.43
C MET A 1 25.12 66.45 52.31
N LYS A 2 25.24 66.04 51.04
CA LYS A 2 24.25 66.21 49.97
C LYS A 2 24.89 65.85 48.61
N ALA A 3 24.63 64.60 48.23
CA ALA A 3 24.30 64.13 46.89
C ALA A 3 24.95 64.88 45.71
N MET A 4 26.17 64.48 45.38
CA MET A 4 26.70 64.61 44.02
C MET A 4 26.15 63.42 43.21
N LEU A 5 24.84 63.43 42.92
CA LEU A 5 24.22 62.42 42.06
C LEU A 5 24.76 62.63 40.65
N GLN A 6 25.76 61.80 40.31
CA GLN A 6 26.35 61.68 38.99
C GLN A 6 25.23 61.50 37.95
N ARG A 7 24.93 62.55 37.19
CA ARG A 7 24.05 62.50 36.01
C ARG A 7 24.78 61.70 34.92
N LYS A 8 24.81 60.37 35.07
CA LYS A 8 25.37 59.46 34.06
C LYS A 8 24.59 59.68 32.77
N SER A 9 25.32 60.04 31.71
CA SER A 9 24.79 60.48 30.41
C SER A 9 23.68 59.54 29.93
N THR A 10 22.54 60.09 29.50
CA THR A 10 21.40 59.33 28.98
C THR A 10 21.79 58.35 27.86
N ARG A 11 22.90 58.61 27.17
CA ARG A 11 23.50 57.74 26.15
C ARG A 11 24.02 56.42 26.72
N GLU A 12 24.59 56.43 27.92
CA GLU A 12 25.04 55.23 28.63
C GLU A 12 23.84 54.38 29.08
N VAL A 13 22.82 55.02 29.66
CA VAL A 13 21.62 54.34 30.17
C VAL A 13 20.86 53.64 29.04
N VAL A 14 20.70 54.30 27.88
CA VAL A 14 20.06 53.70 26.70
C VAL A 14 20.88 52.53 26.14
N SER A 15 22.22 52.62 26.17
CA SER A 15 23.10 51.53 25.73
C SER A 15 22.99 50.30 26.63
N PHE A 16 22.95 50.46 27.95
CA PHE A 16 22.78 49.34 28.88
C PHE A 16 21.41 48.69 28.77
N ILE A 17 20.34 49.47 28.60
CA ILE A 17 18.98 48.96 28.40
C ILE A 17 18.90 48.19 27.07
N CYS A 18 19.48 48.73 25.99
CA CYS A 18 19.50 48.07 24.69
C CYS A 18 20.27 46.73 24.73
N LEU A 19 21.41 46.70 25.43
CA LEU A 19 22.20 45.48 25.62
C LEU A 19 21.43 44.44 26.45
N LEU A 20 20.73 44.86 27.51
CA LEU A 20 19.89 43.97 28.34
C LEU A 20 18.71 43.38 27.56
N VAL A 21 18.08 44.18 26.70
CA VAL A 21 16.97 43.73 25.85
C VAL A 21 17.47 42.77 24.77
N LEU A 22 18.63 43.06 24.15
CA LEU A 22 19.25 42.17 23.17
C LEU A 22 19.62 40.81 23.76
N THR A 23 20.23 40.77 24.94
CA THR A 23 20.58 39.50 25.60
C THR A 23 19.35 38.71 26.02
N ALA A 24 18.30 39.37 26.53
CA ALA A 24 17.03 38.71 26.86
C ALA A 24 16.36 38.08 25.62
N VAL A 25 16.37 38.76 24.47
CA VAL A 25 15.83 38.24 23.20
C VAL A 25 16.63 37.02 22.72
N LEU A 26 17.96 37.06 22.82
CA LEU A 26 18.82 35.94 22.44
C LEU A 26 18.63 34.70 23.33
N ILE A 27 18.47 34.89 24.64
CA ILE A 27 18.23 33.78 25.59
C ILE A 27 16.84 33.15 25.38
N SER A 28 15.82 33.97 25.08
CA SER A 28 14.48 33.50 24.74
C SER A 28 14.44 32.73 23.41
N ALA A 29 15.30 33.08 22.44
CA ALA A 29 15.41 32.35 21.19
C ALA A 29 16.12 30.99 21.36
N CYS A 30 17.15 30.93 22.22
CA CYS A 30 17.86 29.67 22.52
C CYS A 30 16.97 28.58 23.12
N SER A 31 15.98 28.95 23.94
CA SER A 31 15.06 28.00 24.56
C SER A 31 13.98 27.48 23.59
N ALA A 32 13.69 28.21 22.51
CA ALA A 32 12.85 27.72 21.42
C ALA A 32 13.58 26.67 20.55
N ILE A 33 14.88 26.84 20.33
CA ILE A 33 15.70 25.89 19.55
C ILE A 33 15.76 24.51 20.22
N VAL A 34 15.88 24.45 21.56
CA VAL A 34 15.91 23.17 22.30
C VAL A 34 14.59 22.39 22.22
N ARG A 35 13.45 23.07 22.13
CA ARG A 35 12.12 22.44 22.03
C ARG A 35 11.80 21.90 20.63
N ALA A 36 12.49 22.35 19.59
CA ALA A 36 12.31 21.87 18.23
C ALA A 36 12.98 20.50 17.98
N ASN A 37 13.82 20.03 18.91
CA ASN A 37 14.60 18.79 18.76
C ASN A 37 14.04 17.60 19.56
N SER A 38 12.89 17.71 20.23
CA SER A 38 12.21 16.54 20.80
C SER A 38 11.44 15.80 19.71
N GLY A 39 12.17 15.20 18.77
CA GLY A 39 11.62 14.15 17.93
C GLY A 39 11.35 12.94 18.81
N ASP A 40 10.07 12.68 19.10
CA ASP A 40 9.62 11.33 19.43
C ASP A 40 9.85 10.48 18.18
N GLU A 41 11.07 9.99 18.02
CA GLU A 41 11.43 9.02 16.99
C GLU A 41 10.81 7.68 17.41
N ALA A 42 9.50 7.59 17.18
CA ALA A 42 8.75 6.35 17.26
C ALA A 42 9.46 5.31 16.40
N MET A 43 9.84 4.20 17.03
CA MET A 43 10.45 3.06 16.36
C MET A 43 9.62 2.67 15.12
N PRO A 44 10.22 2.44 13.94
CA PRO A 44 9.48 2.00 12.77
C PRO A 44 8.78 0.68 13.09
N ALA A 45 7.45 0.74 13.20
CA ALA A 45 6.62 -0.45 13.25
C ALA A 45 6.93 -1.27 12.00
N ALA A 46 7.33 -2.53 12.18
CA ALA A 46 7.55 -3.45 11.09
C ALA A 46 6.31 -3.45 10.18
N SER A 47 6.48 -2.97 8.95
CA SER A 47 5.47 -3.01 7.90
C SER A 47 5.26 -4.48 7.54
N ASN A 48 4.28 -5.11 8.18
CA ASN A 48 3.72 -6.36 7.70
C ASN A 48 2.99 -5.99 6.40
N GLY A 49 3.70 -5.99 5.28
CA GLY A 49 3.13 -5.72 3.97
C GLY A 49 1.98 -6.69 3.75
N SER A 50 0.74 -6.20 3.86
CA SER A 50 -0.44 -6.98 3.55
C SER A 50 -0.44 -7.20 2.04
N LEU A 51 -0.19 -8.43 1.60
CA LEU A 51 -0.37 -8.81 0.21
C LEU A 51 -1.87 -8.74 -0.12
N GLN A 52 -2.24 -7.78 -0.95
CA GLN A 52 -3.61 -7.61 -1.41
C GLN A 52 -3.77 -8.37 -2.74
N LEU A 53 -4.43 -9.53 -2.70
CA LEU A 53 -4.77 -10.33 -3.87
C LEU A 53 -6.18 -9.94 -4.35
N SER A 54 -6.32 -9.71 -5.65
CA SER A 54 -7.62 -9.55 -6.32
C SER A 54 -7.77 -10.65 -7.36
N LEU A 55 -9.01 -11.09 -7.56
CA LEU A 55 -9.37 -12.07 -8.59
C LEU A 55 -10.25 -11.36 -9.60
N ASP A 56 -9.85 -11.45 -10.87
CA ASP A 56 -10.65 -10.96 -11.99
C ASP A 56 -11.25 -12.14 -12.72
N THR A 57 -12.55 -12.04 -13.02
CA THR A 57 -13.25 -13.06 -13.79
C THR A 57 -12.77 -13.05 -15.22
N PHE A 58 -12.16 -14.15 -15.67
CA PHE A 58 -11.68 -14.27 -17.05
C PHE A 58 -12.76 -14.76 -18.03
N ALA A 59 -13.57 -15.75 -17.63
CA ALA A 59 -14.63 -16.32 -18.45
C ALA A 59 -15.78 -16.84 -17.58
N THR A 60 -16.98 -16.93 -18.15
CA THR A 60 -18.20 -17.46 -17.50
C THR A 60 -18.91 -18.45 -18.41
N GLY A 61 -19.94 -19.14 -17.90
CA GLY A 61 -20.71 -20.13 -18.70
C GLY A 61 -20.05 -21.51 -18.84
N LEU A 62 -19.10 -21.82 -17.95
CA LEU A 62 -18.50 -23.14 -17.80
C LEU A 62 -19.33 -24.00 -16.85
N ASN A 63 -19.46 -25.29 -17.15
CA ASN A 63 -20.18 -26.25 -16.34
C ASN A 63 -19.21 -27.24 -15.71
N GLU A 64 -19.03 -27.16 -14.39
CA GLU A 64 -18.21 -28.09 -13.61
C GLU A 64 -16.81 -28.33 -14.21
N PRO A 65 -15.99 -27.26 -14.36
CA PRO A 65 -14.65 -27.40 -14.92
C PRO A 65 -13.74 -28.21 -13.98
N VAL A 66 -13.08 -29.22 -14.53
CA VAL A 66 -12.16 -30.13 -13.80
C VAL A 66 -10.70 -29.96 -14.20
N GLY A 67 -10.42 -29.24 -15.30
CA GLY A 67 -9.07 -29.01 -15.77
C GLY A 67 -8.95 -27.84 -16.74
N ILE A 68 -7.73 -27.32 -16.84
CA ILE A 68 -7.34 -26.24 -17.76
C ILE A 68 -5.97 -26.54 -18.35
N ALA A 69 -5.82 -26.35 -19.66
CA ALA A 69 -4.55 -26.48 -20.36
C ALA A 69 -4.48 -25.51 -21.55
N ASN A 70 -3.28 -25.26 -22.07
CA ASN A 70 -3.07 -24.62 -23.37
C ASN A 70 -2.34 -25.59 -24.32
N ALA A 71 -2.43 -25.35 -25.62
CA ALA A 71 -1.78 -26.20 -26.64
C ALA A 71 -0.42 -25.64 -27.09
N GLY A 72 0.21 -24.81 -26.26
CA GLY A 72 1.37 -23.99 -26.66
C GLY A 72 0.99 -22.73 -27.45
N ASP A 73 -0.30 -22.39 -27.50
CA ASP A 73 -0.84 -21.13 -28.01
C ASP A 73 -1.57 -20.35 -26.89
N ASP A 74 -2.18 -19.22 -27.25
CA ASP A 74 -2.88 -18.32 -26.31
C ASP A 74 -4.29 -18.82 -25.92
N ARG A 75 -4.74 -19.95 -26.49
CA ARG A 75 -6.09 -20.48 -26.23
C ARG A 75 -6.06 -21.39 -25.00
N LEU A 76 -7.10 -21.27 -24.19
CA LEU A 76 -7.29 -22.15 -23.04
C LEU A 76 -8.33 -23.21 -23.37
N PHE A 77 -7.98 -24.46 -23.10
CA PHE A 77 -8.85 -25.62 -23.20
C PHE A 77 -9.33 -25.96 -21.80
N ILE A 78 -10.63 -25.82 -21.57
CA ILE A 78 -11.27 -26.16 -20.30
C ILE A 78 -11.96 -27.51 -20.46
N ILE A 79 -11.66 -28.41 -19.53
CA ILE A 79 -12.27 -29.74 -19.47
C ILE A 79 -13.44 -29.65 -18.50
N GLU A 80 -14.66 -29.93 -18.96
CA GLU A 80 -15.87 -30.02 -18.16
C GLU A 80 -16.11 -31.47 -17.74
N ARG A 81 -16.59 -31.71 -16.52
CA ARG A 81 -16.77 -33.06 -15.95
C ARG A 81 -17.61 -34.00 -16.82
N ALA A 82 -18.56 -33.45 -17.58
CA ALA A 82 -19.41 -34.21 -18.48
C ALA A 82 -18.67 -34.82 -19.70
N GLY A 83 -17.38 -34.54 -19.90
CA GLY A 83 -16.62 -35.02 -21.06
C GLY A 83 -16.59 -34.04 -22.24
N VAL A 84 -16.78 -32.75 -21.97
CA VAL A 84 -16.75 -31.68 -22.97
C VAL A 84 -15.49 -30.85 -22.80
N VAL A 85 -14.81 -30.55 -23.91
CA VAL A 85 -13.66 -29.64 -23.92
C VAL A 85 -14.08 -28.34 -24.61
N LYS A 86 -14.18 -27.25 -23.85
CA LYS A 86 -14.45 -25.91 -24.37
C LYS A 86 -13.16 -25.13 -24.63
N VAL A 87 -13.20 -24.22 -25.59
CA VAL A 87 -12.07 -23.34 -25.93
C VAL A 87 -12.41 -21.92 -25.51
N ILE A 88 -11.49 -21.29 -24.80
CA ILE A 88 -11.54 -19.88 -24.44
C ILE A 88 -10.43 -19.17 -25.21
N GLN A 89 -10.79 -18.09 -25.90
CA GLN A 89 -9.84 -17.23 -26.58
C GLN A 89 -9.10 -16.32 -25.58
N SER A 90 -8.03 -15.67 -26.06
CA SER A 90 -7.20 -14.78 -25.24
C SER A 90 -7.96 -13.58 -24.67
N ASP A 91 -9.11 -13.24 -25.24
CA ASP A 91 -10.01 -12.16 -24.79
C ASP A 91 -11.05 -12.61 -23.74
N GLY A 92 -11.03 -13.89 -23.33
CA GLY A 92 -12.01 -14.46 -22.40
C GLY A 92 -13.28 -14.98 -23.08
N THR A 93 -13.40 -14.88 -24.41
CA THR A 93 -14.56 -15.38 -25.16
C THR A 93 -14.55 -16.91 -25.18
N VAL A 94 -15.61 -17.52 -24.62
CA VAL A 94 -15.86 -18.96 -24.73
C VAL A 94 -16.48 -19.25 -26.10
N LEU A 95 -15.85 -20.12 -26.88
CA LEU A 95 -16.40 -20.52 -28.18
C LEU A 95 -17.69 -21.34 -28.01
N PRO A 96 -18.73 -21.08 -28.83
CA PRO A 96 -20.02 -21.76 -28.70
C PRO A 96 -19.95 -23.24 -29.11
N THR A 97 -19.03 -23.59 -30.01
CA THR A 97 -18.77 -24.98 -30.41
C THR A 97 -17.61 -25.51 -29.58
N PRO A 98 -17.79 -26.63 -28.84
CA PRO A 98 -16.70 -27.26 -28.11
C PRO A 98 -15.65 -27.82 -29.08
N PHE A 99 -14.42 -27.94 -28.62
CA PHE A 99 -13.35 -28.59 -29.38
C PHE A 99 -13.55 -30.11 -29.45
N LEU A 100 -13.99 -30.70 -28.35
CA LEU A 100 -14.26 -32.13 -28.23
C LEU A 100 -15.49 -32.34 -27.35
N ASP A 101 -16.35 -33.26 -27.77
CA ASP A 101 -17.49 -33.74 -26.99
C ASP A 101 -17.46 -35.27 -27.04
N ILE A 102 -17.23 -35.88 -25.88
CA ILE A 102 -17.27 -37.34 -25.66
C ILE A 102 -18.24 -37.70 -24.54
N THR A 103 -19.29 -36.88 -24.36
CA THR A 103 -20.30 -37.07 -23.32
C THR A 103 -20.95 -38.45 -23.38
N ASP A 104 -21.02 -39.06 -24.57
CA ASP A 104 -21.52 -40.42 -24.80
C ASP A 104 -20.62 -41.53 -24.24
N ARG A 105 -19.39 -41.20 -23.84
CA ARG A 105 -18.36 -42.14 -23.36
C ARG A 105 -17.94 -41.89 -21.91
N VAL A 106 -18.55 -40.91 -21.25
CA VAL A 106 -18.24 -40.52 -19.86
C VAL A 106 -19.47 -40.78 -18.99
N ASP A 107 -19.28 -41.44 -17.86
CA ASP A 107 -20.32 -41.57 -16.83
C ASP A 107 -20.19 -40.38 -15.85
N PRO A 108 -21.11 -39.39 -15.87
CA PRO A 108 -20.96 -38.17 -15.09
C PRO A 108 -21.27 -38.34 -13.60
N ILE A 109 -21.74 -39.52 -13.18
CA ILE A 109 -22.24 -39.80 -11.82
C ILE A 109 -21.13 -40.30 -10.90
N GLN A 110 -20.07 -40.90 -11.46
CA GLN A 110 -18.98 -41.45 -10.66
C GLN A 110 -17.88 -40.40 -10.48
N SER A 111 -17.95 -39.65 -9.39
CA SER A 111 -16.80 -38.93 -8.86
C SER A 111 -15.77 -39.98 -8.42
N GLU A 112 -14.57 -39.99 -9.01
CA GLU A 112 -13.50 -40.84 -8.51
C GLU A 112 -13.11 -40.37 -7.10
N GLU A 113 -13.67 -41.02 -6.09
CA GLU A 113 -13.20 -40.95 -4.71
C GLU A 113 -11.95 -41.83 -4.65
N GLY A 114 -10.78 -41.21 -4.48
CA GLY A 114 -9.53 -41.95 -4.25
C GLY A 114 -9.67 -42.89 -3.04
N LEU A 115 -9.11 -44.10 -3.16
CA LEU A 115 -9.11 -45.15 -2.13
C LEU A 115 -8.38 -44.74 -0.84
#